data_AF-A0A8H7F838-F1
#
_entry.id   AF-A0A8H7F838-F1
#
_cell.length_a   1.000
_cell.length_b   1.000
_cell.length_c   1.000
_cell.angle_alpha   90.00
_cell.angle_beta   90.00
_cell.angle_gamma   90.00
#
_symmetry.space_group_name_H-M   'P 1'
#
loop_
_entity.id
_entity.type
_entity.pdbx_description
1 polymer ?
#
loop_
_entity_poly.entity_id
_entity_poly.type
_entity_poly.pdbx_seq_one_letter_code
_entity_poly.pdbx_strand_id
1 'polypeptide(L)'
;MNREVAQQERELRDMLRRAEDSSDLQGPLRQETLKRLISLVHSPHTPLKILAAGNMRFFLKDFPDLEEAAIDAIYDLCEDSSAQVRIEGYHAITQVSRTQGKWIKRNVDVLVQLLQSEDIQEVGVVKLALVEHLNMDFKITISVLCDQIIPRDDVSDEEEVSIRERLRFLVLAFMTGEAKSAICERQFLPGDAAESVLYDGLFAAVPHLGVDDLQLAVKGLICSLPAFKSKQPTGKGSELLQLLLNGKLTGSLKADLQSESKSLSPTTKALLDICEHITCVLFAAPAIDLLQFYYYSLIGKIALQRFPVDEQRWIVGHLARILSVAEKQATLQHSNLHWRVVDATPYLFEVYQKSKISEPEFQAVYDVFIQACFKRSKDSSWVVPTNILKVLQEYRPPQNIAQNQEYENIFRSFSQSNQVPPPNNGALQNNATTSTSQPNTSSTPTLRAPALRPSGSLPEGSGPVNRQAGSEIRDTKHGTSMRPAKRTKVEEVANPQRAPSLLSRLSDTISRQPSHSNLSLGVQPTFLPEEKRQPEPTQGLSIKGAATKQALQNGGDPISRPTSSSLLERLQGPYLKESGTRQADAGRKRKIV
;
A
#
# COMPACT_ATOMS: atom_id res chain seq x y z
N MET A 1 5.12 -9.85 -56.19
CA MET A 1 5.06 -9.46 -54.77
C MET A 1 6.07 -10.22 -53.90
N ASN A 2 5.93 -11.53 -53.61
CA ASN A 2 6.86 -12.22 -52.68
C ASN A 2 8.36 -12.22 -53.10
N ARG A 3 8.67 -12.28 -54.41
CA ARG A 3 10.08 -12.21 -54.87
C ARG A 3 10.71 -10.83 -54.67
N GLU A 4 9.92 -9.77 -54.75
CA GLU A 4 10.38 -8.40 -54.63
C GLU A 4 10.70 -8.05 -53.17
N VAL A 5 9.85 -8.48 -52.24
CA VAL A 5 10.10 -8.35 -50.79
C VAL A 5 11.35 -9.12 -50.37
N ALA A 6 11.52 -10.35 -50.85
CA ALA A 6 12.70 -11.16 -50.56
C ALA A 6 13.99 -10.51 -51.11
N GLN A 7 13.91 -9.84 -52.26
CA GLN A 7 15.01 -9.09 -52.83
C GLN A 7 15.34 -7.85 -51.98
N GLN A 8 14.33 -7.06 -51.58
CA GLN A 8 14.51 -5.91 -50.68
C GLN A 8 15.09 -6.32 -49.32
N GLU A 9 14.66 -7.46 -48.78
CA GLU A 9 15.20 -8.02 -47.53
C GLU A 9 16.67 -8.40 -47.68
N ARG A 10 17.05 -9.03 -48.80
CA ARG A 10 18.45 -9.36 -49.09
C ARG A 10 19.31 -8.10 -49.21
N GLU A 11 18.84 -7.11 -49.97
CA GLU A 11 19.53 -5.83 -50.16
C GLU A 11 19.71 -5.07 -48.84
N LEU A 12 18.68 -5.08 -47.98
CA LEU A 12 18.76 -4.47 -46.65
C LEU A 12 19.79 -5.19 -45.77
N ARG A 13 19.83 -6.53 -45.77
CA ARG A 13 20.84 -7.29 -45.02
C ARG A 13 22.26 -7.02 -45.50
N ASP A 14 22.46 -6.90 -46.81
CA ASP A 14 23.76 -6.57 -47.38
C ASP A 14 24.17 -5.12 -47.07
N MET A 15 23.21 -4.20 -46.98
CA MET A 15 23.45 -2.83 -46.51
C MET A 15 23.83 -2.80 -45.03
N LEU A 16 23.08 -3.50 -44.17
CA LEU A 16 23.34 -3.62 -42.74
C LEU A 16 24.73 -4.17 -42.46
N ARG A 17 25.10 -5.28 -43.11
CA ARG A 17 26.43 -5.88 -42.95
C ARG A 17 27.54 -4.89 -43.30
N ARG A 18 27.43 -4.22 -44.45
CA ARG A 18 28.45 -3.23 -44.88
C ARG A 18 28.51 -2.01 -43.95
N ALA A 19 27.38 -1.58 -43.40
CA ALA A 19 27.33 -0.48 -42.46
C ALA A 19 27.93 -0.86 -41.10
N GLU A 20 27.66 -2.08 -40.62
CA GLU A 20 28.26 -2.65 -39.41
C GLU A 20 29.78 -2.82 -39.53
N ASP A 21 30.26 -3.31 -40.67
CA ASP A 21 31.70 -3.50 -40.95
C ASP A 21 32.44 -2.17 -41.22
N SER A 22 31.71 -1.05 -41.35
CA SER A 22 32.31 0.25 -41.60
C SER A 22 33.04 0.78 -40.38
N SER A 23 34.32 1.13 -40.54
CA SER A 23 35.13 1.77 -39.49
C SER A 23 34.75 3.22 -39.22
N ASP A 24 34.07 3.88 -40.17
CA ASP A 24 33.63 5.27 -40.05
C ASP A 24 32.24 5.32 -39.38
N LEU A 25 32.23 5.42 -38.04
CA LEU A 25 31.01 5.41 -37.24
C LEU A 25 30.04 6.54 -37.61
N GLN A 26 30.56 7.71 -37.99
CA GLN A 26 29.76 8.86 -38.42
C GLN A 26 29.66 8.98 -39.94
N GLY A 27 30.06 7.93 -40.66
CA GLY A 27 30.12 7.92 -42.10
C GLY A 27 28.75 7.95 -42.77
N PRO A 28 28.69 8.41 -44.03
CA PRO A 28 27.44 8.54 -44.79
C PRO A 28 26.72 7.21 -44.97
N LEU A 29 27.44 6.09 -45.06
CA LEU A 29 26.86 4.75 -45.19
C LEU A 29 26.02 4.38 -43.96
N ARG A 30 26.57 4.58 -42.76
CA ARG A 30 25.86 4.27 -41.51
C ARG A 30 24.68 5.22 -41.30
N GLN A 31 24.85 6.50 -41.64
CA GLN A 31 23.78 7.48 -41.56
C GLN A 31 22.61 7.14 -42.49
N GLU A 32 22.91 6.80 -43.75
CA GLU A 32 21.89 6.41 -44.73
C GLU A 32 21.22 5.09 -44.35
N THR A 33 21.98 4.15 -43.79
CA THR A 33 21.42 2.90 -43.26
C THR A 33 20.42 3.18 -42.14
N LEU A 34 20.74 4.06 -41.18
CA LEU A 34 19.79 4.44 -40.13
C LEU A 34 18.54 5.12 -40.70
N LYS A 35 18.69 6.09 -41.60
CA LYS A 35 17.55 6.73 -42.28
C LYS A 35 16.68 5.72 -43.02
N ARG A 36 17.31 4.73 -43.67
CA ARG A 36 16.59 3.66 -44.34
C ARG A 36 15.80 2.81 -43.36
N LEU A 37 16.38 2.42 -42.23
CA LEU A 37 15.67 1.66 -41.19
C LEU A 37 14.47 2.44 -40.63
N ILE A 38 14.65 3.74 -40.35
CA ILE A 38 13.55 4.64 -39.93
C ILE A 38 12.43 4.65 -40.98
N SER A 39 12.75 4.76 -42.26
CA SER A 39 11.71 4.77 -43.32
C SER A 39 10.96 3.44 -43.42
N LEU A 40 11.61 2.32 -43.11
CA LEU A 40 11.06 0.98 -43.27
C LEU A 40 10.00 0.61 -42.23
N VAL A 41 9.87 1.35 -41.12
CA VAL A 41 8.80 1.12 -40.14
C VAL A 41 7.40 1.36 -40.74
N HIS A 42 7.33 2.16 -41.80
CA HIS A 42 6.11 2.43 -42.56
C HIS A 42 5.89 1.49 -43.75
N SER A 43 6.75 0.48 -43.92
CA SER A 43 6.63 -0.49 -45.00
C SER A 43 5.35 -1.32 -44.87
N PRO A 44 4.66 -1.67 -45.97
CA PRO A 44 3.55 -2.62 -45.93
C PRO A 44 4.02 -4.05 -45.64
N HIS A 45 5.33 -4.31 -45.61
CA HIS A 45 5.91 -5.65 -45.48
C HIS A 45 6.43 -5.91 -44.06
N THR A 46 5.77 -6.81 -43.35
CA THR A 46 6.15 -7.27 -42.00
C THR A 46 7.63 -7.65 -41.86
N PRO A 47 8.25 -8.45 -42.76
CA PRO A 47 9.66 -8.82 -42.62
C PRO A 47 10.62 -7.63 -42.60
N LEU A 48 10.33 -6.57 -43.37
CA LEU A 48 11.17 -5.38 -43.42
C LEU A 48 11.03 -4.54 -42.16
N LYS A 49 9.82 -4.45 -41.59
CA LYS A 49 9.57 -3.78 -40.30
C LYS A 49 10.30 -4.47 -39.14
N ILE A 50 10.25 -5.81 -39.12
CA ILE A 50 11.00 -6.62 -38.14
C ILE A 50 12.51 -6.43 -38.29
N LEU A 51 13.02 -6.42 -39.53
CA LEU A 51 14.44 -6.14 -39.77
C LEU A 51 14.82 -4.72 -39.35
N ALA A 52 13.95 -3.73 -39.53
CA ALA A 52 14.20 -2.37 -39.05
C ALA A 52 14.30 -2.33 -37.51
N ALA A 53 13.30 -2.88 -36.82
CA ALA A 53 13.24 -2.98 -35.35
C ALA A 53 14.53 -3.61 -34.79
N GLY A 54 14.92 -4.74 -35.35
CA GLY A 54 16.06 -5.53 -34.88
C GLY A 54 17.44 -4.97 -35.18
N ASN A 55 17.57 -3.82 -35.86
CA ASN A 55 18.88 -3.28 -36.25
C ASN A 55 19.10 -1.78 -35.94
N MET A 56 18.05 -0.99 -35.66
CA MET A 56 18.20 0.45 -35.38
C MET A 56 19.19 0.77 -34.26
N ARG A 57 19.24 -0.06 -33.21
CA ARG A 57 20.13 0.12 -32.05
C ARG A 57 21.61 0.27 -32.40
N PHE A 58 22.07 -0.34 -33.50
CA PHE A 58 23.48 -0.39 -33.86
C PHE A 58 24.03 0.93 -34.37
N PHE A 59 23.16 1.81 -34.87
CA PHE A 59 23.54 3.08 -35.51
C PHE A 59 23.08 4.30 -34.71
N LEU A 60 22.15 4.11 -33.78
CA LEU A 60 21.49 5.16 -33.00
C LEU A 60 22.47 6.08 -32.25
N LYS A 61 23.52 5.50 -31.64
CA LYS A 61 24.52 6.28 -30.87
C LYS A 61 25.41 7.15 -31.75
N ASP A 62 25.58 6.78 -33.02
CA ASP A 62 26.50 7.47 -33.92
C ASP A 62 25.92 8.78 -34.46
N PHE A 63 24.58 8.89 -34.49
CA PHE A 63 23.85 10.01 -35.08
C PHE A 63 22.84 10.62 -34.10
N PRO A 64 23.28 11.46 -33.15
CA PRO A 64 22.39 12.13 -32.19
C PRO A 64 21.24 12.91 -32.84
N ASP A 65 21.48 13.49 -34.03
CA ASP A 65 20.47 14.27 -34.77
C ASP A 65 19.32 13.41 -35.34
N LEU A 66 19.54 12.11 -35.50
CA LEU A 66 18.53 11.15 -35.99
C LEU A 66 17.91 10.32 -34.87
N GLU A 67 18.36 10.55 -33.63
CA GLU A 67 18.06 9.69 -32.51
C GLU A 67 16.58 9.72 -32.14
N GLU A 68 16.02 10.91 -31.95
CA GLU A 68 14.60 11.10 -31.66
C GLU A 68 13.72 10.46 -32.74
N ALA A 69 14.05 10.69 -34.03
CA ALA A 69 13.31 10.11 -35.15
C ALA A 69 13.37 8.57 -35.17
N ALA A 70 14.49 7.98 -34.76
CA ALA A 70 14.60 6.52 -34.63
C ALA A 70 13.82 5.99 -33.43
N ILE A 71 13.76 6.73 -32.31
CA ILE A 71 12.95 6.36 -31.16
C ILE A 71 11.46 6.43 -31.50
N ASP A 72 11.00 7.50 -32.13
CA ASP A 72 9.62 7.65 -32.57
C ASP A 72 9.24 6.53 -33.56
N ALA A 73 10.13 6.19 -34.49
CA ALA A 73 9.93 5.08 -35.41
C ALA A 73 9.82 3.71 -34.69
N ILE A 74 10.52 3.51 -33.57
CA ILE A 74 10.36 2.32 -32.73
C ILE A 74 8.99 2.32 -32.04
N TYR A 75 8.49 3.46 -31.59
CA TYR A 75 7.15 3.56 -31.02
C TYR A 75 6.06 3.32 -32.06
N ASP A 76 6.23 3.77 -33.30
CA ASP A 76 5.32 3.42 -34.40
C ASP A 76 5.22 1.89 -34.61
N LEU A 77 6.35 1.18 -34.48
CA LEU A 77 6.36 -0.30 -34.55
C LEU A 77 5.60 -0.95 -33.38
N CYS A 78 5.62 -0.33 -32.20
CA CYS A 78 4.87 -0.79 -31.03
C CYS A 78 3.35 -0.65 -31.20
N GLU A 79 2.89 0.20 -32.13
CA GLU A 79 1.48 0.39 -32.47
C GLU A 79 1.08 -0.32 -33.78
N ASP A 80 1.97 -1.12 -34.37
CA ASP A 80 1.73 -1.80 -35.64
C ASP A 80 0.50 -2.74 -35.57
N SER A 81 -0.17 -2.96 -36.71
CA SER A 81 -1.32 -3.87 -36.78
C SER A 81 -0.94 -5.33 -36.52
N SER A 82 0.30 -5.73 -36.84
CA SER A 82 0.83 -7.07 -36.62
C SER A 82 1.43 -7.22 -35.22
N ALA A 83 0.91 -8.15 -34.43
CA ALA A 83 1.45 -8.47 -33.10
C ALA A 83 2.94 -8.86 -33.15
N GLN A 84 3.37 -9.55 -34.22
CA GLN A 84 4.78 -9.91 -34.39
C GLN A 84 5.67 -8.68 -34.55
N VAL A 85 5.20 -7.63 -35.25
CA VAL A 85 5.95 -6.38 -35.38
C VAL A 85 5.97 -5.62 -34.06
N ARG A 86 4.85 -5.59 -33.32
CA ARG A 86 4.79 -4.96 -31.99
C ARG A 86 5.76 -5.58 -31.01
N ILE A 87 5.80 -6.91 -30.94
CA ILE A 87 6.76 -7.66 -30.10
C ILE A 87 8.21 -7.28 -30.44
N GLU A 88 8.56 -7.19 -31.71
CA GLU A 88 9.89 -6.74 -32.15
C GLU A 88 10.15 -5.27 -31.80
N GLY A 89 9.12 -4.42 -31.82
CA GLY A 89 9.15 -3.06 -31.29
C GLY A 89 9.51 -3.04 -29.79
N TYR A 90 8.86 -3.86 -28.98
CA TYR A 90 9.14 -3.97 -27.54
C TYR A 90 10.57 -4.45 -27.26
N HIS A 91 11.07 -5.39 -28.07
CA HIS A 91 12.47 -5.81 -28.03
C HIS A 91 13.42 -4.68 -28.44
N ALA A 92 13.07 -3.89 -29.47
CA ALA A 92 13.85 -2.74 -29.90
C ALA A 92 13.95 -1.67 -28.80
N ILE A 93 12.85 -1.34 -28.10
CA ILE A 93 12.85 -0.46 -26.93
C ILE A 93 13.91 -0.92 -25.91
N THR A 94 13.87 -2.20 -25.56
CA THR A 94 14.76 -2.79 -24.56
C THR A 94 16.21 -2.73 -24.99
N GLN A 95 16.48 -3.00 -26.26
CA GLN A 95 17.82 -2.95 -26.82
C GLN A 95 18.38 -1.53 -26.87
N VAL A 96 17.56 -0.54 -27.23
CA VAL A 96 17.95 0.87 -27.21
C VAL A 96 18.32 1.30 -25.79
N SER A 97 17.51 0.93 -24.79
CA SER A 97 17.79 1.21 -23.39
C SER A 97 19.15 0.65 -22.94
N ARG A 98 19.51 -0.57 -23.38
CA ARG A 98 20.82 -1.17 -23.11
C ARG A 98 21.97 -0.39 -23.75
N THR A 99 21.79 0.11 -24.97
CA THR A 99 22.83 0.84 -25.70
C THR A 99 22.98 2.27 -25.18
N GLN A 100 21.87 2.91 -24.80
CA GLN A 100 21.82 4.33 -24.44
C GLN A 100 20.89 4.55 -23.23
N GLY A 101 21.49 4.57 -22.04
CA GLY A 101 20.76 4.65 -20.77
C GLY A 101 19.85 5.89 -20.60
N LYS A 102 20.08 6.98 -21.35
CA LYS A 102 19.22 8.17 -21.29
C LYS A 102 17.77 7.91 -21.70
N TRP A 103 17.51 6.86 -22.49
CA TRP A 103 16.17 6.48 -22.90
C TRP A 103 15.44 5.61 -21.89
N ILE A 104 16.13 5.07 -20.88
CA ILE A 104 15.54 4.11 -19.93
C ILE A 104 14.25 4.66 -19.33
N LYS A 105 14.23 5.91 -18.84
CA LYS A 105 13.04 6.49 -18.21
C LYS A 105 11.82 6.49 -19.15
N ARG A 106 11.97 7.09 -20.34
CA ARG A 106 10.88 7.18 -21.33
C ARG A 106 10.45 5.80 -21.84
N ASN A 107 11.41 4.90 -22.05
CA ASN A 107 11.15 3.54 -22.49
C ASN A 107 10.42 2.71 -21.44
N VAL A 108 10.76 2.86 -20.15
CA VAL A 108 10.02 2.23 -19.06
C VAL A 108 8.60 2.80 -18.97
N ASP A 109 8.42 4.12 -19.10
CA ASP A 109 7.08 4.73 -19.13
C ASP A 109 6.21 4.12 -20.24
N VAL A 110 6.77 3.97 -21.46
CA VAL A 110 6.07 3.32 -22.59
C VAL A 110 5.76 1.86 -22.29
N LEU A 111 6.74 1.08 -21.80
CA LEU A 111 6.54 -0.33 -21.45
C LEU A 111 5.48 -0.53 -20.36
N VAL A 112 5.41 0.37 -19.38
CA VAL A 112 4.36 0.32 -18.36
C VAL A 112 2.98 0.53 -18.98
N GLN A 113 2.83 1.48 -19.92
CA GLN A 113 1.55 1.64 -20.63
C GLN A 113 1.16 0.38 -21.42
N LEU A 114 2.15 -0.31 -22.02
CA LEU A 114 1.96 -1.53 -22.79
C LEU A 114 1.54 -2.75 -21.96
N LEU A 115 1.61 -2.69 -20.62
CA LEU A 115 1.01 -3.71 -19.74
C LEU A 115 -0.51 -3.85 -19.94
N GLN A 116 -1.16 -2.84 -20.51
CA GLN A 116 -2.59 -2.82 -20.81
C GLN A 116 -2.97 -3.59 -22.08
N SER A 117 -2.00 -4.18 -22.80
CA SER A 117 -2.30 -5.02 -23.97
C SER A 117 -3.24 -6.18 -23.57
N GLU A 118 -4.22 -6.47 -24.42
CA GLU A 118 -5.13 -7.61 -24.26
C GLU A 118 -4.47 -8.93 -24.71
N ASP A 119 -3.37 -8.85 -25.45
CA ASP A 119 -2.62 -10.01 -25.91
C ASP A 119 -1.66 -10.51 -24.81
N ILE A 120 -1.93 -11.72 -24.31
CA ILE A 120 -1.16 -12.36 -23.24
C ILE A 120 0.31 -12.55 -23.64
N GLN A 121 0.60 -12.85 -24.92
CA GLN A 121 1.98 -13.02 -25.38
C GLN A 121 2.73 -11.70 -25.34
N GLU A 122 2.09 -10.62 -25.77
CA GLU A 122 2.66 -9.28 -25.69
C GLU A 122 2.92 -8.85 -24.25
N VAL A 123 1.93 -9.03 -23.36
CA VAL A 123 2.10 -8.73 -21.94
C VAL A 123 3.26 -9.52 -21.34
N GLY A 124 3.43 -10.79 -21.73
CA GLY A 124 4.58 -11.60 -21.32
C GLY A 124 5.93 -11.00 -21.74
N VAL A 125 6.04 -10.52 -22.98
CA VAL A 125 7.24 -9.85 -23.49
C VAL A 125 7.49 -8.51 -22.78
N VAL A 126 6.46 -7.71 -22.57
CA VAL A 126 6.54 -6.42 -21.87
C VAL A 126 7.01 -6.60 -20.43
N LYS A 127 6.48 -7.59 -19.71
CA LYS A 127 6.91 -7.92 -18.35
C LYS A 127 8.38 -8.33 -18.29
N LEU A 128 8.83 -9.15 -19.24
CA LEU A 128 10.25 -9.52 -19.34
C LEU A 128 11.12 -8.29 -19.59
N ALA A 129 10.70 -7.43 -20.53
CA ALA A 129 11.40 -6.17 -20.81
C ALA A 129 11.50 -5.28 -19.55
N LEU A 130 10.43 -5.11 -18.79
CA LEU A 130 10.45 -4.32 -17.54
C LEU A 130 11.40 -4.93 -16.48
N VAL A 131 11.44 -6.26 -16.34
CA VAL A 131 12.42 -6.93 -15.47
C VAL A 131 13.85 -6.68 -15.93
N GLU A 132 14.11 -6.68 -17.23
CA GLU A 132 15.43 -6.32 -17.75
C GLU A 132 15.78 -4.86 -17.45
N HIS A 133 14.83 -3.93 -17.52
CA HIS A 133 15.07 -2.53 -17.16
C HIS A 133 15.39 -2.34 -15.68
N LEU A 134 14.79 -3.14 -14.78
CA LEU A 134 15.19 -3.18 -13.36
C LEU A 134 16.67 -3.59 -13.18
N ASN A 135 17.19 -4.43 -14.07
CA ASN A 135 18.60 -4.83 -14.06
C ASN A 135 19.52 -3.77 -14.71
N MET A 136 19.02 -3.00 -15.68
CA MET A 136 19.77 -1.91 -16.33
C MET A 136 19.91 -0.69 -15.42
N ASP A 137 18.79 -0.17 -14.92
CA ASP A 137 18.76 0.93 -13.97
C ASP A 137 17.55 0.77 -13.03
N PHE A 138 17.83 0.15 -11.88
CA PHE A 138 16.81 -0.10 -10.87
C PHE A 138 16.16 1.19 -10.35
N LYS A 139 16.95 2.23 -10.12
CA LYS A 139 16.48 3.47 -9.49
C LYS A 139 15.48 4.18 -10.42
N ILE A 140 15.82 4.34 -11.68
CA ILE A 140 14.93 4.97 -12.67
C ILE A 140 13.69 4.12 -12.88
N THR A 141 13.86 2.80 -13.04
CA THR A 141 12.74 1.91 -13.33
C THR A 141 11.75 1.85 -12.18
N ILE A 142 12.23 1.73 -10.94
CA ILE A 142 11.35 1.75 -9.75
C ILE A 142 10.68 3.11 -9.57
N SER A 143 11.38 4.22 -9.82
CA SER A 143 10.77 5.55 -9.77
C SER A 143 9.55 5.62 -10.70
N VAL A 144 9.69 5.15 -11.95
CA VAL A 144 8.58 5.14 -12.91
C VAL A 144 7.45 4.22 -12.43
N LEU A 145 7.74 3.01 -11.96
CA LEU A 145 6.72 2.10 -11.45
C LEU A 145 5.96 2.69 -10.26
N CYS A 146 6.66 3.35 -9.33
CA CYS A 146 6.06 4.02 -8.18
C CYS A 146 5.18 5.20 -8.60
N ASP A 147 5.60 6.00 -9.59
CA ASP A 147 4.81 7.11 -10.12
C ASP A 147 3.46 6.67 -10.71
N GLN A 148 3.36 5.43 -11.17
CA GLN A 148 2.16 4.87 -11.81
C GLN A 148 1.17 4.24 -10.81
N ILE A 149 1.62 3.94 -9.58
CA ILE A 149 0.74 3.40 -8.53
C ILE A 149 0.13 4.48 -7.63
N ILE A 150 0.65 5.71 -7.69
CA ILE A 150 0.10 6.86 -6.96
C ILE A 150 -1.05 7.46 -7.79
N PRO A 151 -2.29 7.46 -7.27
CA PRO A 151 -3.41 8.15 -7.90
C PRO A 151 -3.12 9.64 -8.08
N ARG A 152 -3.58 10.21 -9.19
CA ARG A 152 -3.48 11.65 -9.45
C ARG A 152 -4.87 12.27 -9.27
N ASP A 153 -4.92 13.35 -8.49
CA ASP A 153 -6.17 14.01 -8.09
C ASP A 153 -6.76 14.95 -9.17
N ASP A 154 -6.08 15.08 -10.32
CA ASP A 154 -6.37 16.09 -11.36
C ASP A 154 -7.33 15.61 -12.47
N VAL A 155 -7.77 14.35 -12.41
CA VAL A 155 -8.60 13.74 -13.47
C VAL A 155 -10.05 13.66 -13.04
N SER A 156 -10.92 14.37 -13.77
CA SER A 156 -12.38 14.37 -13.53
C SER A 156 -13.16 13.46 -14.47
N ASP A 157 -12.50 12.95 -15.52
CA ASP A 157 -13.12 12.03 -16.48
C ASP A 157 -13.13 10.59 -15.93
N GLU A 158 -14.32 10.03 -15.78
CA GLU A 158 -14.51 8.67 -15.26
C GLU A 158 -13.81 7.60 -16.13
N GLU A 159 -13.77 7.80 -17.45
CA GLU A 159 -13.09 6.86 -18.35
C GLU A 159 -11.58 6.88 -18.09
N GLU A 160 -10.97 8.06 -18.00
CA GLU A 160 -9.55 8.20 -17.67
C GLU A 160 -9.20 7.69 -16.27
N VAL A 161 -10.09 7.89 -15.29
CA VAL A 161 -9.93 7.32 -13.94
C VAL A 161 -9.89 5.79 -14.04
N SER A 162 -10.85 5.17 -14.75
CA SER A 162 -10.91 3.71 -14.88
C SER A 162 -9.66 3.11 -15.55
N ILE A 163 -9.13 3.78 -16.59
CA ILE A 163 -7.91 3.39 -17.29
C ILE A 163 -6.71 3.45 -16.32
N ARG A 164 -6.60 4.51 -15.52
CA ARG A 164 -5.52 4.67 -14.54
C ARG A 164 -5.61 3.65 -13.41
N GLU A 165 -6.80 3.38 -12.90
CA GLU A 165 -7.02 2.35 -11.88
C GLU A 165 -6.61 0.96 -12.41
N ARG A 166 -6.97 0.66 -13.66
CA ARG A 166 -6.56 -0.58 -14.32
C ARG A 166 -5.04 -0.66 -14.46
N LEU A 167 -4.39 0.42 -14.91
CA LEU A 167 -2.94 0.47 -15.03
C LEU A 167 -2.24 0.29 -13.67
N ARG A 168 -2.70 0.98 -12.63
CA ARG A 168 -2.19 0.83 -11.26
C ARG A 168 -2.26 -0.63 -10.80
N PHE A 169 -3.40 -1.29 -11.00
CA PHE A 169 -3.55 -2.70 -10.66
C PHE A 169 -2.55 -3.58 -11.42
N LEU A 170 -2.37 -3.34 -12.73
CA LEU A 170 -1.42 -4.09 -13.56
C LEU A 170 0.02 -3.89 -13.10
N VAL A 171 0.40 -2.67 -12.73
CA VAL A 171 1.74 -2.36 -12.19
C VAL A 171 1.96 -3.05 -10.85
N LEU A 172 1.00 -2.97 -9.92
CA LEU A 172 1.09 -3.67 -8.63
C LEU A 172 1.16 -5.19 -8.82
N ALA A 173 0.36 -5.75 -9.73
CA ALA A 173 0.39 -7.17 -10.05
C ALA A 173 1.75 -7.60 -10.62
N PHE A 174 2.33 -6.80 -11.51
CA PHE A 174 3.68 -7.04 -12.02
C PHE A 174 4.75 -6.96 -10.91
N MET A 175 4.72 -5.92 -10.07
CA MET A 175 5.70 -5.72 -9.00
C MET A 175 5.62 -6.83 -7.93
N THR A 176 4.44 -7.38 -7.69
CA THR A 176 4.20 -8.47 -6.71
C THR A 176 4.31 -9.87 -7.32
N GLY A 177 4.31 -9.96 -8.65
CA GLY A 177 4.53 -11.17 -9.43
C GLY A 177 5.95 -11.23 -10.00
N GLU A 178 6.09 -10.98 -11.30
CA GLU A 178 7.32 -11.20 -12.06
C GLU A 178 8.50 -10.36 -11.58
N ALA A 179 8.25 -9.11 -11.15
CA ALA A 179 9.31 -8.23 -10.67
C ALA A 179 9.72 -8.50 -9.20
N LYS A 180 8.94 -9.28 -8.46
CA LYS A 180 9.08 -9.41 -7.00
C LYS A 180 10.46 -9.90 -6.58
N SER A 181 10.99 -10.92 -7.24
CA SER A 181 12.32 -11.47 -6.93
C SER A 181 13.41 -10.42 -7.18
N ALA A 182 13.38 -9.75 -8.34
CA ALA A 182 14.33 -8.69 -8.69
C ALA A 182 14.30 -7.50 -7.70
N ILE A 183 13.14 -7.20 -7.11
CA ILE A 183 12.98 -6.14 -6.10
C ILE A 183 13.43 -6.61 -4.72
N CYS A 184 12.98 -7.78 -4.27
CA CYS A 184 13.14 -8.25 -2.88
C CYS A 184 14.49 -8.90 -2.57
N GLU A 185 15.17 -9.44 -3.60
CA GLU A 185 16.48 -10.08 -3.47
C GLU A 185 17.64 -9.13 -3.78
N ARG A 186 17.32 -7.89 -4.20
CA ARG A 186 18.33 -6.87 -4.45
C ARG A 186 19.09 -6.54 -3.17
N GLN A 187 20.40 -6.60 -3.26
CA GLN A 187 21.29 -6.19 -2.19
C GLN A 187 21.57 -4.69 -2.33
N PHE A 188 21.15 -3.93 -1.33
CA PHE A 188 21.44 -2.50 -1.23
C PHE A 188 22.65 -2.29 -0.33
N LEU A 189 23.54 -1.39 -0.74
CA LEU A 189 24.59 -0.91 0.13
C LEU A 189 23.98 0.10 1.14
N PRO A 190 24.51 0.23 2.36
CA PRO A 190 24.06 1.25 3.29
C PRO A 190 24.12 2.65 2.66
N GLY A 191 22.97 3.34 2.61
CA GLY A 191 22.86 4.67 1.98
C GLY A 191 22.69 4.65 0.46
N ASP A 192 22.38 3.50 -0.14
CA ASP A 192 22.07 3.42 -1.57
C ASP A 192 20.83 4.26 -1.90
N ALA A 193 20.99 5.20 -2.83
CA ALA A 193 19.90 6.04 -3.31
C ALA A 193 18.77 5.21 -3.96
N ALA A 194 19.09 4.04 -4.51
CA ALA A 194 18.12 3.13 -5.09
C ALA A 194 17.19 2.50 -4.03
N GLU A 195 17.73 2.22 -2.85
CA GLU A 195 16.93 1.73 -1.71
C GLU A 195 15.95 2.81 -1.23
N SER A 196 16.44 4.05 -1.12
CA SER A 196 15.61 5.18 -0.69
C SER A 196 14.45 5.42 -1.66
N VAL A 197 14.72 5.45 -2.97
CA VAL A 197 13.68 5.61 -4.01
C VAL A 197 12.62 4.50 -3.93
N LEU A 198 13.02 3.25 -3.65
CA LEU A 198 12.08 2.14 -3.50
C LEU A 198 11.14 2.35 -2.31
N TYR A 199 11.68 2.62 -1.12
CA TYR A 199 10.84 2.80 0.07
C TYR A 199 10.01 4.08 -0.02
N ASP A 200 10.61 5.19 -0.44
CA ASP A 200 9.94 6.48 -0.53
C ASP A 200 8.78 6.42 -1.54
N GLY A 201 8.99 5.80 -2.71
CA GLY A 201 7.94 5.63 -3.72
C GLY A 201 6.81 4.71 -3.24
N LEU A 202 7.14 3.57 -2.63
CA LEU A 202 6.13 2.65 -2.10
C LEU A 202 5.35 3.26 -0.93
N PHE A 203 6.01 3.97 -0.02
CA PHE A 203 5.37 4.60 1.14
C PHE A 203 4.53 5.80 0.74
N ALA A 204 4.98 6.58 -0.26
CA ALA A 204 4.18 7.66 -0.84
C ALA A 204 2.86 7.14 -1.45
N ALA A 205 2.82 5.91 -1.97
CA ALA A 205 1.58 5.34 -2.52
C ALA A 205 0.57 4.93 -1.45
N VAL A 206 1.02 4.40 -0.29
CA VAL A 206 0.16 3.79 0.74
C VAL A 206 -1.06 4.66 1.15
N PRO A 207 -0.94 5.98 1.39
CA PRO A 207 -2.09 6.82 1.77
C PRO A 207 -3.21 6.88 0.73
N HIS A 208 -2.91 6.57 -0.53
CA HIS A 208 -3.83 6.76 -1.65
C HIS A 208 -4.44 5.45 -2.18
N LEU A 209 -3.90 4.28 -1.78
CA LEU A 209 -4.35 2.99 -2.32
C LEU A 209 -5.69 2.54 -1.74
N GLY A 210 -6.56 1.95 -2.55
CA GLY A 210 -7.73 1.21 -2.07
C GLY A 210 -7.34 0.02 -1.19
N VAL A 211 -8.29 -0.63 -0.51
CA VAL A 211 -7.99 -1.74 0.41
C VAL A 211 -7.31 -2.91 -0.31
N ASP A 212 -7.80 -3.28 -1.49
CA ASP A 212 -7.27 -4.40 -2.27
C ASP A 212 -5.85 -4.12 -2.77
N ASP A 213 -5.64 -2.95 -3.36
CA ASP A 213 -4.32 -2.48 -3.79
C ASP A 213 -3.35 -2.35 -2.62
N LEU A 214 -3.84 -1.92 -1.45
CA LEU A 214 -3.04 -1.81 -0.23
C LEU A 214 -2.61 -3.19 0.28
N GLN A 215 -3.49 -4.19 0.26
CA GLN A 215 -3.11 -5.57 0.61
C GLN A 215 -2.04 -6.09 -0.36
N LEU A 216 -2.22 -5.85 -1.65
CA LEU A 216 -1.28 -6.25 -2.69
C LEU A 216 0.09 -5.57 -2.52
N ALA A 217 0.11 -4.26 -2.31
CA ALA A 217 1.34 -3.50 -2.10
C ALA A 217 2.03 -3.88 -0.77
N VAL A 218 1.30 -3.85 0.35
CA VAL A 218 1.91 -4.05 1.67
C VAL A 218 2.26 -5.51 1.90
N LYS A 219 1.29 -6.43 1.87
CA LYS A 219 1.54 -7.84 2.14
C LYS A 219 2.23 -8.54 0.97
N GLY A 220 1.84 -8.19 -0.26
CA GLY A 220 2.39 -8.83 -1.47
C GLY A 220 3.82 -8.40 -1.79
N LEU A 221 4.22 -7.17 -1.45
CA LEU A 221 5.56 -6.64 -1.78
C LEU A 221 6.33 -6.08 -0.59
N ILE A 222 5.85 -5.04 0.09
CA ILE A 222 6.64 -4.29 1.10
C ILE A 222 7.11 -5.21 2.22
N CYS A 223 6.23 -6.05 2.75
CA CYS A 223 6.55 -7.03 3.80
C CYS A 223 7.57 -8.09 3.35
N SER A 224 7.79 -8.25 2.04
CA SER A 224 8.81 -9.17 1.48
C SER A 224 10.18 -8.51 1.30
N LEU A 225 10.32 -7.21 1.56
CA LEU A 225 11.59 -6.48 1.45
C LEU A 225 12.53 -6.81 2.62
N PRO A 226 13.86 -6.68 2.44
CA PRO A 226 14.85 -7.01 3.46
C PRO A 226 14.61 -6.34 4.82
N ALA A 227 14.17 -5.09 4.85
CA ALA A 227 13.90 -4.36 6.10
C ALA A 227 12.76 -4.94 6.95
N PHE A 228 11.94 -5.83 6.39
CA PHE A 228 10.80 -6.47 7.05
C PHE A 228 11.04 -7.94 7.40
N LYS A 229 12.21 -8.49 7.04
CA LYS A 229 12.61 -9.87 7.37
C LYS A 229 13.37 -9.99 8.69
N SER A 230 13.68 -8.86 9.33
CA SER A 230 14.35 -8.81 10.63
C SER A 230 13.45 -9.39 11.73
N LYS A 231 14.03 -10.10 12.70
CA LYS A 231 13.34 -10.54 13.92
C LYS A 231 13.19 -9.43 14.98
N GLN A 232 13.54 -8.20 14.62
CA GLN A 232 13.56 -7.02 15.47
C GLN A 232 12.97 -5.82 14.73
N PRO A 233 12.37 -4.86 15.46
CA PRO A 233 11.84 -3.65 14.86
C PRO A 233 12.87 -2.89 14.04
N THR A 234 12.47 -2.39 12.87
CA THR A 234 13.31 -1.58 11.98
C THR A 234 12.75 -0.18 11.84
N GLY A 235 13.59 0.77 11.41
CA GLY A 235 13.14 2.13 11.11
C GLY A 235 12.04 2.15 10.06
N LYS A 236 12.21 1.36 8.98
CA LYS A 236 11.22 1.24 7.90
C LYS A 236 9.92 0.56 8.32
N GLY A 237 9.97 -0.46 9.18
CA GLY A 237 8.75 -1.05 9.73
C GLY A 237 8.00 -0.09 10.64
N SER A 238 8.72 0.68 11.47
CA SER A 238 8.13 1.72 12.32
C SER A 238 7.49 2.83 11.50
N GLU A 239 8.17 3.30 10.46
CA GLU A 239 7.68 4.32 9.51
C GLU A 239 6.39 3.87 8.82
N LEU A 240 6.35 2.64 8.27
CA LEU A 240 5.15 2.09 7.65
C LEU A 240 3.99 1.96 8.65
N LEU A 241 4.24 1.45 9.86
CA LEU A 241 3.22 1.34 10.88
C LEU A 241 2.63 2.71 11.21
N GLN A 242 3.47 3.71 11.46
CA GLN A 242 3.02 5.07 11.79
C GLN A 242 2.23 5.70 10.64
N LEU A 243 2.63 5.47 9.39
CA LEU A 243 1.89 5.93 8.21
C LEU A 243 0.49 5.32 8.15
N LEU A 244 0.36 4.02 8.42
CA LEU A 244 -0.94 3.33 8.46
C LEU A 244 -1.81 3.79 9.64
N LEU A 245 -1.23 3.89 10.85
CA LEU A 245 -1.93 4.30 12.07
C LEU A 245 -2.45 5.74 11.96
N ASN A 246 -1.56 6.69 11.67
CA ASN A 246 -1.85 8.13 11.70
C ASN A 246 -2.60 8.60 10.44
N GLY A 247 -2.49 7.86 9.33
CA GLY A 247 -3.20 8.14 8.08
C GLY A 247 -4.52 7.38 7.98
N LYS A 248 -4.50 6.29 7.19
CA LYS A 248 -5.71 5.57 6.77
C LYS A 248 -6.52 4.99 7.92
N LEU A 249 -5.88 4.37 8.92
CA LEU A 249 -6.59 3.67 9.97
C LEU A 249 -7.37 4.64 10.87
N THR A 250 -6.75 5.74 11.29
CA THR A 250 -7.43 6.77 12.09
C THR A 250 -8.63 7.36 11.33
N GLY A 251 -8.48 7.66 10.03
CA GLY A 251 -9.57 8.15 9.20
C GLY A 251 -10.72 7.16 9.07
N SER A 252 -10.41 5.91 8.75
CA SER A 252 -11.39 4.82 8.59
C SER A 252 -12.14 4.53 9.90
N LEU A 253 -11.42 4.42 11.02
CA LEU A 253 -12.02 4.16 12.31
C LEU A 253 -12.90 5.32 12.78
N LYS A 254 -12.51 6.57 12.52
CA LYS A 254 -13.34 7.74 12.84
C LYS A 254 -14.66 7.70 12.07
N ALA A 255 -14.64 7.31 10.80
CA ALA A 255 -15.85 7.13 10.01
C ALA A 255 -16.74 6.02 10.58
N ASP A 256 -16.17 4.85 10.94
CA ASP A 256 -16.91 3.75 11.58
C ASP A 256 -17.53 4.16 12.92
N LEU A 257 -16.80 4.93 13.74
CA LEU A 257 -17.28 5.44 15.01
C LEU A 257 -18.35 6.54 14.87
N GLN A 258 -18.48 7.16 13.70
CA GLN A 258 -19.54 8.11 13.40
C GLN A 258 -20.74 7.45 12.71
N SER A 259 -20.55 6.27 12.14
CA SER A 259 -21.59 5.50 11.47
C SER A 259 -22.65 4.98 12.45
N GLU A 260 -23.90 4.94 11.97
CA GLU A 260 -25.04 4.33 12.67
C GLU A 260 -24.96 2.80 12.73
N SER A 261 -24.17 2.19 11.82
CA SER A 261 -24.03 0.72 11.72
C SER A 261 -23.42 0.08 12.96
N LYS A 262 -22.76 0.88 13.83
CA LYS A 262 -22.10 0.42 15.06
C LYS A 262 -21.14 -0.74 14.84
N SER A 263 -20.60 -0.92 13.64
CA SER A 263 -19.75 -2.04 13.25
C SER A 263 -18.52 -1.55 12.50
N LEU A 264 -17.40 -2.25 12.67
CA LEU A 264 -16.16 -1.97 11.95
C LEU A 264 -16.29 -2.32 10.48
N SER A 265 -15.96 -1.36 9.61
CA SER A 265 -15.97 -1.58 8.16
C SER A 265 -14.92 -2.62 7.74
N PRO A 266 -15.10 -3.31 6.59
CA PRO A 266 -14.10 -4.22 6.04
C PRO A 266 -12.74 -3.54 5.86
N THR A 267 -12.73 -2.25 5.51
CA THR A 267 -11.53 -1.41 5.40
C THR A 267 -10.78 -1.30 6.71
N THR A 268 -11.46 -0.94 7.80
CA THR A 268 -10.83 -0.83 9.12
C THR A 268 -10.29 -2.17 9.59
N LYS A 269 -11.05 -3.26 9.42
CA LYS A 269 -10.59 -4.62 9.76
C LYS A 269 -9.32 -5.01 8.99
N ALA A 270 -9.33 -4.80 7.67
CA ALA A 270 -8.19 -5.10 6.82
C ALA A 270 -6.92 -4.29 7.19
N LEU A 271 -7.09 -3.01 7.57
CA LEU A 271 -5.99 -2.15 8.03
C LEU A 271 -5.42 -2.61 9.37
N LEU A 272 -6.28 -3.00 10.32
CA LEU A 272 -5.86 -3.56 11.60
C LEU A 272 -5.10 -4.88 11.41
N ASP A 273 -5.55 -5.75 10.50
CA ASP A 273 -4.87 -7.00 10.15
C ASP A 273 -3.49 -6.75 9.53
N ILE A 274 -3.35 -5.72 8.68
CA ILE A 274 -2.05 -5.32 8.12
C ILE A 274 -1.12 -4.83 9.24
N CYS A 275 -1.59 -3.94 10.11
CA CYS A 275 -0.79 -3.41 11.21
C CYS A 275 -0.33 -4.54 12.14
N GLU A 276 -1.25 -5.45 12.49
CA GLU A 276 -0.93 -6.61 13.29
C GLU A 276 0.09 -7.52 12.59
N HIS A 277 -0.04 -7.77 11.29
CA HIS A 277 0.93 -8.58 10.57
C HIS A 277 2.34 -7.98 10.66
N ILE A 278 2.47 -6.66 10.47
CA ILE A 278 3.75 -5.93 10.57
C ILE A 278 4.34 -6.06 11.99
N THR A 279 3.53 -5.91 13.04
CA THR A 279 4.02 -5.88 14.43
C THR A 279 4.17 -7.25 15.08
N CYS A 280 3.21 -8.15 14.87
CA CYS A 280 3.05 -9.38 15.63
C CYS A 280 3.51 -10.62 14.87
N VAL A 281 3.51 -10.58 13.54
CA VAL A 281 3.98 -11.70 12.70
C VAL A 281 5.41 -11.45 12.22
N LEU A 282 5.66 -10.25 11.68
CA LEU A 282 6.98 -9.89 11.14
C LEU A 282 7.91 -9.29 12.20
N PHE A 283 7.38 -8.80 13.32
CA PHE A 283 8.14 -8.08 14.35
C PHE A 283 8.91 -6.86 13.80
N ALA A 284 8.49 -6.33 12.64
CA ALA A 284 9.19 -5.27 11.92
C ALA A 284 8.96 -3.89 12.55
N ALA A 285 7.95 -3.74 13.41
CA ALA A 285 7.65 -2.51 14.14
C ALA A 285 7.43 -2.78 15.64
N PRO A 286 7.62 -1.78 16.51
CA PRO A 286 7.38 -1.91 17.94
C PRO A 286 5.89 -2.17 18.21
N ALA A 287 5.56 -3.28 18.89
CA ALA A 287 4.19 -3.62 19.21
C ALA A 287 3.54 -2.62 20.19
N ILE A 288 4.34 -1.86 20.93
CA ILE A 288 3.86 -0.81 21.84
C ILE A 288 3.09 0.29 21.11
N ASP A 289 3.47 0.64 19.88
CA ASP A 289 2.80 1.69 19.10
C ASP A 289 1.38 1.26 18.72
N LEU A 290 1.24 0.01 18.26
CA LEU A 290 -0.07 -0.55 17.94
C LEU A 290 -0.91 -0.77 19.21
N LEU A 291 -0.29 -1.21 20.31
CA LEU A 291 -0.97 -1.34 21.60
C LEU A 291 -1.53 0.01 22.07
N GLN A 292 -0.74 1.07 21.89
CA GLN A 292 -1.14 2.43 22.23
C GLN A 292 -2.34 2.89 21.39
N PHE A 293 -2.34 2.60 20.09
CA PHE A 293 -3.48 2.89 19.22
C PHE A 293 -4.75 2.18 19.70
N TYR A 294 -4.68 0.87 19.96
CA TYR A 294 -5.83 0.11 20.48
C TYR A 294 -6.32 0.69 21.81
N TYR A 295 -5.39 1.02 22.71
CA TYR A 295 -5.70 1.57 24.03
C TYR A 295 -6.56 2.83 23.95
N TYR A 296 -6.13 3.81 23.14
CA TYR A 296 -6.81 5.09 23.06
C TYR A 296 -8.03 5.10 22.13
N SER A 297 -8.09 4.20 21.14
CA SER A 297 -9.10 4.27 20.09
C SER A 297 -10.21 3.23 20.22
N LEU A 298 -9.92 2.04 20.77
CA LEU A 298 -10.83 0.87 20.64
C LEU A 298 -11.25 0.26 21.99
N ILE A 299 -10.38 0.26 23.00
CA ILE A 299 -10.63 -0.56 24.21
C ILE A 299 -11.26 0.21 25.37
N GLY A 300 -11.46 1.52 25.26
CA GLY A 300 -12.18 2.27 26.29
C GLY A 300 -13.59 1.68 26.47
N LYS A 301 -14.05 1.45 27.71
CA LYS A 301 -15.30 0.72 28.00
C LYS A 301 -16.48 1.20 27.15
N ILE A 302 -16.66 2.51 27.04
CA ILE A 302 -17.74 3.11 26.23
C ILE A 302 -17.52 2.82 24.75
N ALA A 303 -16.30 2.97 24.23
CA ALA A 303 -16.00 2.73 22.81
C ALA A 303 -16.20 1.25 22.43
N LEU A 304 -15.66 0.32 23.21
CA LEU A 304 -15.77 -1.11 22.96
C LEU A 304 -17.23 -1.58 22.97
N GLN A 305 -18.02 -1.11 23.96
CA GLN A 305 -19.43 -1.48 24.08
C GLN A 305 -20.33 -0.97 22.94
N ARG A 306 -19.83 -0.08 22.06
CA ARG A 306 -20.58 0.35 20.87
C ARG A 306 -20.68 -0.76 19.83
N PHE A 307 -19.71 -1.65 19.77
CA PHE A 307 -19.63 -2.69 18.75
C PHE A 307 -20.45 -3.95 19.12
N PRO A 308 -20.88 -4.78 18.15
CA PRO A 308 -21.43 -6.10 18.41
C PRO A 308 -20.48 -6.98 19.22
N VAL A 309 -21.01 -7.92 20.01
CA VAL A 309 -20.21 -8.82 20.86
C VAL A 309 -19.15 -9.57 20.05
N ASP A 310 -19.44 -9.99 18.82
CA ASP A 310 -18.49 -10.67 17.95
C ASP A 310 -17.27 -9.81 17.60
N GLU A 311 -17.50 -8.52 17.32
CA GLU A 311 -16.44 -7.57 17.03
C GLU A 311 -15.69 -7.16 18.30
N GLN A 312 -16.37 -7.03 19.43
CA GLN A 312 -15.71 -6.84 20.72
C GLN A 312 -14.72 -7.97 20.99
N ARG A 313 -15.15 -9.23 20.80
CA ARG A 313 -14.27 -10.41 20.95
C ARG A 313 -13.09 -10.37 19.99
N TRP A 314 -13.34 -10.02 18.73
CA TRP A 314 -12.30 -9.87 17.74
C TRP A 314 -11.26 -8.81 18.16
N ILE A 315 -11.71 -7.61 18.55
CA ILE A 315 -10.83 -6.52 19.04
C ILE A 315 -10.00 -6.97 20.25
N VAL A 316 -10.63 -7.65 21.22
CA VAL A 316 -9.93 -8.11 22.42
C VAL A 316 -8.92 -9.23 22.11
N GLY A 317 -9.24 -10.12 21.17
CA GLY A 317 -8.31 -11.14 20.68
C GLY A 317 -7.08 -10.54 19.99
N HIS A 318 -7.26 -9.48 19.20
CA HIS A 318 -6.15 -8.71 18.64
C HIS A 318 -5.31 -8.05 19.74
N LEU A 319 -5.97 -7.39 20.70
CA LEU A 319 -5.29 -6.74 21.83
C LEU A 319 -4.39 -7.72 22.61
N ALA A 320 -4.88 -8.93 22.89
CA ALA A 320 -4.11 -9.95 23.61
C ALA A 320 -2.86 -10.38 22.81
N ARG A 321 -2.98 -10.59 21.49
CA ARG A 321 -1.82 -10.92 20.64
C ARG A 321 -0.78 -9.79 20.63
N ILE A 322 -1.23 -8.54 20.51
CA ILE A 322 -0.36 -7.35 20.54
C ILE A 322 0.35 -7.24 21.89
N LEU A 323 -0.39 -7.38 22.99
CA LEU A 323 0.16 -7.34 24.35
C LEU A 323 1.23 -8.42 24.56
N SER A 324 0.96 -9.66 24.15
CA SER A 324 1.92 -10.77 24.25
C SER A 324 3.24 -10.46 23.52
N VAL A 325 3.16 -9.86 22.33
CA VAL A 325 4.36 -9.47 21.56
C VAL A 325 5.08 -8.29 22.20
N ALA A 326 4.35 -7.27 22.66
CA ALA A 326 4.93 -6.11 23.33
C ALA A 326 5.68 -6.51 24.62
N GLU A 327 5.17 -7.48 25.37
CA GLU A 327 5.87 -8.02 26.54
C GLU A 327 7.17 -8.74 26.16
N LYS A 328 7.18 -9.50 25.06
CA LYS A 328 8.37 -10.22 24.56
C LYS A 328 9.44 -9.27 24.03
N GLN A 329 9.05 -8.15 23.43
CA GLN A 329 9.98 -7.13 22.95
C GLN A 329 10.61 -6.29 24.08
N ALA A 330 10.23 -6.52 25.34
CA ALA A 330 10.65 -5.74 26.51
C ALA A 330 10.38 -4.22 26.41
N THR A 331 9.62 -3.78 25.40
CA THR A 331 9.27 -2.36 25.16
C THR A 331 8.34 -1.80 26.24
N LEU A 332 7.68 -2.68 27.00
CA LEU A 332 6.77 -2.31 28.09
C LEU A 332 7.42 -2.11 29.45
N GLN A 333 8.72 -2.45 29.63
CA GLN A 333 9.37 -2.41 30.95
C GLN A 333 9.38 -1.01 31.61
N HIS A 334 9.17 0.05 30.82
CA HIS A 334 9.14 1.43 31.30
C HIS A 334 7.84 2.19 30.93
N SER A 335 6.81 1.50 30.45
CA SER A 335 5.57 2.15 30.01
C SER A 335 4.40 1.85 30.93
N ASN A 336 3.75 2.91 31.44
CA ASN A 336 2.49 2.83 32.19
C ASN A 336 1.34 2.21 31.36
N LEU A 337 1.52 2.05 30.04
CA LEU A 337 0.54 1.46 29.14
C LEU A 337 0.21 0.00 29.50
N HIS A 338 1.21 -0.77 29.97
CA HIS A 338 0.99 -2.16 30.40
C HIS A 338 -0.05 -2.24 31.52
N TRP A 339 0.11 -1.41 32.56
CA TRP A 339 -0.83 -1.34 33.69
C TRP A 339 -2.20 -0.83 33.28
N ARG A 340 -2.25 0.14 32.36
CA ARG A 340 -3.52 0.64 31.84
C ARG A 340 -4.33 -0.44 31.10
N VAL A 341 -3.66 -1.34 30.39
CA VAL A 341 -4.33 -2.50 29.77
C VAL A 341 -4.79 -3.49 30.86
N VAL A 342 -4.00 -3.70 31.91
CA VAL A 342 -4.41 -4.52 33.06
C VAL A 342 -5.63 -3.93 33.78
N ASP A 343 -5.73 -2.60 33.90
CA ASP A 343 -6.91 -1.91 34.46
C ASP A 343 -8.16 -2.10 33.61
N ALA A 344 -8.00 -2.34 32.31
CA ALA A 344 -9.10 -2.61 31.39
C ALA A 344 -9.62 -4.06 31.49
N THR A 345 -8.75 -5.00 31.88
CA THR A 345 -9.03 -6.45 31.96
C THR A 345 -10.39 -6.84 32.57
N PRO A 346 -10.90 -6.21 33.67
CA PRO A 346 -12.19 -6.57 34.24
C PRO A 346 -13.35 -6.55 33.23
N TYR A 347 -13.45 -5.51 32.41
CA TYR A 347 -14.52 -5.41 31.42
C TYR A 347 -14.16 -6.06 30.08
N LEU A 348 -12.88 -6.32 29.81
CA LEU A 348 -12.47 -7.13 28.65
C LEU A 348 -12.90 -8.59 28.83
N PHE A 349 -12.86 -9.13 30.06
CA PHE A 349 -13.38 -10.47 30.35
C PHE A 349 -14.91 -10.55 30.32
N GLU A 350 -15.63 -9.48 30.67
CA GLU A 350 -17.10 -9.41 30.55
C GLU A 350 -17.59 -9.67 29.11
N VAL A 351 -16.77 -9.37 28.09
CA VAL A 351 -17.06 -9.64 26.69
C VAL A 351 -17.21 -11.16 26.42
N TYR A 352 -16.47 -12.00 27.15
CA TYR A 352 -16.44 -13.44 26.94
C TYR A 352 -17.40 -14.23 27.85
N GLN A 353 -17.83 -13.67 28.98
CA GLN A 353 -18.75 -14.34 29.92
C GLN A 353 -20.16 -14.64 29.35
N LYS A 354 -20.53 -14.10 28.18
CA LYS A 354 -21.91 -14.12 27.66
C LYS A 354 -22.17 -15.11 26.52
N SER A 355 -21.26 -16.03 26.19
CA SER A 355 -21.41 -16.89 25.00
C SER A 355 -20.79 -18.28 25.13
N LYS A 356 -21.34 -19.27 24.39
CA LYS A 356 -20.75 -20.60 24.19
C LYS A 356 -19.50 -20.45 23.30
N ILE A 357 -18.34 -20.27 23.92
CA ILE A 357 -17.08 -20.06 23.19
C ILE A 357 -16.42 -21.40 22.88
N SER A 358 -15.65 -21.44 21.78
CA SER A 358 -14.66 -22.48 21.54
C SER A 358 -13.51 -22.30 22.54
N GLU A 359 -13.34 -23.25 23.47
CA GLU A 359 -12.33 -23.21 24.54
C GLU A 359 -10.92 -22.73 24.13
N PRO A 360 -10.32 -23.11 22.98
CA PRO A 360 -8.91 -22.78 22.70
C PRO A 360 -8.64 -21.29 22.45
N GLU A 361 -9.54 -20.56 21.79
CA GLU A 361 -9.33 -19.13 21.49
C GLU A 361 -9.46 -18.29 22.77
N PHE A 362 -10.47 -18.59 23.57
CA PHE A 362 -10.64 -17.97 24.88
C PHE A 362 -9.44 -18.27 25.79
N GLN A 363 -8.95 -19.52 25.80
CA GLN A 363 -7.79 -19.89 26.62
C GLN A 363 -6.55 -19.07 26.26
N ALA A 364 -6.25 -18.88 24.97
CA ALA A 364 -5.10 -18.11 24.55
C ALA A 364 -5.18 -16.63 24.99
N VAL A 365 -6.37 -16.02 24.87
CA VAL A 365 -6.62 -14.64 25.32
C VAL A 365 -6.56 -14.53 26.85
N TYR A 366 -7.16 -15.50 27.54
CA TYR A 366 -7.15 -15.62 28.99
C TYR A 366 -5.73 -15.69 29.55
N ASP A 367 -4.91 -16.58 29.00
CA ASP A 367 -3.53 -16.80 29.44
C ASP A 367 -2.71 -15.50 29.40
N VAL A 368 -2.85 -14.70 28.33
CA VAL A 368 -2.13 -13.43 28.20
C VAL A 368 -2.55 -12.43 29.26
N PHE A 369 -3.86 -12.19 29.42
CA PHE A 369 -4.32 -11.18 30.39
C PHE A 369 -4.05 -11.58 31.84
N ILE A 370 -4.16 -12.87 32.17
CA ILE A 370 -3.83 -13.36 33.51
C ILE A 370 -2.34 -13.24 33.80
N GLN A 371 -1.46 -13.55 32.83
CA GLN A 371 -0.02 -13.32 32.98
C GLN A 371 0.29 -11.84 33.20
N ALA A 372 -0.37 -10.93 32.49
CA ALA A 372 -0.21 -9.49 32.68
C ALA A 372 -0.68 -9.03 34.09
N CYS A 373 -1.84 -9.52 34.55
CA CYS A 373 -2.33 -9.28 35.90
C CYS A 373 -1.36 -9.79 36.96
N PHE A 374 -0.80 -10.99 36.76
CA PHE A 374 0.19 -11.58 37.68
C PHE A 374 1.48 -10.75 37.77
N LYS A 375 1.97 -10.24 36.64
CA LYS A 375 3.12 -9.33 36.66
C LYS A 375 2.83 -8.08 37.49
N ARG A 376 1.59 -7.57 37.45
CA ARG A 376 1.16 -6.43 38.26
C ARG A 376 0.98 -6.76 39.73
N SER A 377 0.55 -7.96 40.09
CA SER A 377 0.40 -8.33 41.51
C SER A 377 1.72 -8.41 42.28
N LYS A 378 2.85 -8.35 41.59
CA LYS A 378 4.17 -8.14 42.23
C LYS A 378 4.36 -6.71 42.76
N ASP A 379 3.54 -5.76 42.32
CA ASP A 379 3.46 -4.41 42.87
C ASP A 379 2.59 -4.42 44.14
N SER A 380 3.20 -4.10 45.28
CA SER A 380 2.55 -4.05 46.59
C SER A 380 1.35 -3.10 46.69
N SER A 381 1.20 -2.16 45.76
CA SER A 381 0.14 -1.16 45.76
C SER A 381 -1.14 -1.57 45.01
N TRP A 382 -1.09 -2.67 44.24
CA TRP A 382 -2.21 -3.06 43.40
C TRP A 382 -3.15 -4.06 44.08
N VAL A 383 -4.45 -3.73 44.11
CA VAL A 383 -5.51 -4.61 44.61
C VAL A 383 -6.24 -5.22 43.42
N VAL A 384 -6.37 -6.54 43.42
CA VAL A 384 -7.03 -7.27 42.32
C VAL A 384 -8.54 -6.98 42.32
N PRO A 385 -9.11 -6.51 41.19
CA PRO A 385 -10.55 -6.31 41.06
C PRO A 385 -11.35 -7.60 41.25
N THR A 386 -12.49 -7.51 41.93
CA THR A 386 -13.37 -8.66 42.24
C THR A 386 -13.84 -9.43 41.00
N ASN A 387 -14.02 -8.76 39.86
CA ASN A 387 -14.41 -9.42 38.61
C ASN A 387 -13.31 -10.34 38.07
N ILE A 388 -12.04 -9.95 38.23
CA ILE A 388 -10.91 -10.83 37.88
C ILE A 388 -10.89 -12.03 38.81
N LEU A 389 -11.14 -11.84 40.11
CA LEU A 389 -11.23 -12.95 41.07
C LEU A 389 -12.35 -13.95 40.70
N LYS A 390 -13.52 -13.46 40.28
CA LYS A 390 -14.62 -14.33 39.82
C LYS A 390 -14.22 -15.15 38.59
N VAL A 391 -13.58 -14.50 37.61
CA VAL A 391 -13.11 -15.17 36.38
C VAL A 391 -12.04 -16.22 36.70
N LEU A 392 -11.10 -15.92 37.62
CA LEU A 392 -10.07 -16.86 38.08
C LEU A 392 -10.66 -18.06 38.86
N GLN A 393 -11.77 -17.87 39.59
CA GLN A 393 -12.47 -18.94 40.28
C GLN A 393 -13.22 -19.86 39.30
N GLU A 394 -13.72 -19.31 38.21
CA GLU A 394 -14.48 -20.01 37.19
C GLU A 394 -13.56 -20.75 36.19
N TYR A 395 -12.44 -20.15 35.80
CA TYR A 395 -11.49 -20.70 34.84
C TYR A 395 -10.15 -21.03 35.48
N ARG A 396 -9.85 -22.33 35.57
CA ARG A 396 -8.58 -22.83 36.10
C ARG A 396 -7.40 -22.44 35.18
N PRO A 397 -6.23 -22.10 35.72
CA PRO A 397 -5.04 -21.77 34.91
C PRO A 397 -4.59 -22.94 34.03
N PRO A 398 -3.90 -22.66 32.90
CA PRO A 398 -3.35 -23.71 32.04
C PRO A 398 -2.29 -24.56 32.77
N GLN A 399 -2.16 -25.84 32.40
CA GLN A 399 -1.33 -26.83 33.08
C GLN A 399 0.17 -26.47 33.19
N ASN A 400 0.71 -25.71 32.23
CA ASN A 400 2.10 -25.21 32.28
C ASN A 400 2.34 -24.14 33.35
N ILE A 401 1.28 -23.48 33.81
CA ILE A 401 1.33 -22.45 34.85
C ILE A 401 0.96 -23.07 36.22
N ALA A 402 0.14 -24.11 36.23
CA ALA A 402 -0.23 -24.88 37.43
C ALA A 402 0.97 -25.59 38.11
N GLN A 403 2.05 -25.85 37.37
CA GLN A 403 3.30 -26.39 37.94
C GLN A 403 4.20 -25.32 38.58
N ASN A 404 3.88 -24.03 38.42
CA ASN A 404 4.67 -22.95 38.99
C ASN A 404 4.22 -22.72 40.45
N GLN A 405 5.07 -23.06 41.42
CA GLN A 405 4.75 -22.92 42.85
C GLN A 405 4.39 -21.48 43.25
N GLU A 406 4.90 -20.47 42.53
CA GLU A 406 4.49 -19.06 42.71
C GLU A 406 3.00 -18.85 42.39
N TYR A 407 2.45 -19.59 41.43
CA TYR A 407 1.07 -19.47 40.96
C TYR A 407 0.07 -20.02 41.97
N GLU A 408 0.35 -21.20 42.55
CA GLU A 408 -0.45 -21.80 43.63
C GLU A 408 -0.36 -20.98 44.93
N ASN A 409 0.82 -20.43 45.26
CA ASN A 409 1.00 -19.56 46.42
C ASN A 409 0.23 -18.24 46.27
N ILE A 410 0.15 -17.72 45.05
CA ILE A 410 -0.59 -16.49 44.75
C ILE A 410 -2.11 -16.75 44.72
N PHE A 411 -2.57 -17.87 44.17
CA PHE A 411 -3.98 -18.32 44.28
C PHE A 411 -4.43 -18.47 45.75
N ARG A 412 -3.54 -18.99 46.61
CA ARG A 412 -3.73 -19.02 48.07
C ARG A 412 -3.71 -17.63 48.71
N SER A 413 -2.81 -16.74 48.29
CA SER A 413 -2.75 -15.35 48.79
C SER A 413 -4.01 -14.53 48.43
N PHE A 414 -4.56 -14.74 47.22
CA PHE A 414 -5.80 -14.10 46.76
C PHE A 414 -7.04 -14.66 47.47
N SER A 415 -7.00 -15.91 47.92
CA SER A 415 -8.08 -16.54 48.70
C SER A 415 -8.06 -16.12 50.18
N GLN A 416 -6.91 -15.70 50.72
CA GLN A 416 -6.73 -15.34 52.14
C GLN A 416 -7.08 -13.89 52.46
N SER A 417 -7.10 -12.97 51.48
CA SER A 417 -7.50 -11.57 51.70
C SER A 417 -9.00 -11.36 52.02
N ASN A 418 -9.79 -12.44 52.10
CA ASN A 418 -11.23 -12.40 52.38
C ASN A 418 -11.62 -12.86 53.80
N GLN A 419 -10.68 -13.05 54.74
CA GLN A 419 -11.04 -13.34 56.13
C GLN A 419 -11.00 -12.06 56.99
N VAL A 420 -12.17 -11.44 57.15
CA VAL A 420 -12.44 -10.60 58.33
C VAL A 420 -12.38 -11.51 59.56
N PRO A 421 -11.58 -11.20 60.61
CA PRO A 421 -11.58 -12.02 61.81
C PRO A 421 -12.95 -11.92 62.53
N PRO A 422 -13.52 -13.04 63.01
CA PRO A 422 -14.84 -13.02 63.66
C PRO A 422 -14.78 -12.39 65.06
N PRO A 423 -15.91 -11.88 65.59
CA PRO A 423 -15.95 -11.28 66.92
C PRO A 423 -15.84 -12.38 67.97
N ASN A 424 -14.82 -12.30 68.82
CA ASN A 424 -14.58 -13.27 69.88
C ASN A 424 -15.53 -13.01 71.06
N ASN A 425 -16.65 -13.74 71.11
CA ASN A 425 -17.49 -13.87 72.29
C ASN A 425 -17.19 -15.22 72.95
N GLY A 426 -16.54 -15.19 74.11
CA GLY A 426 -16.29 -16.36 74.94
C GLY A 426 -16.19 -15.95 76.40
N ALA A 427 -17.32 -16.02 77.10
CA ALA A 427 -17.44 -15.79 78.53
C ALA A 427 -16.77 -16.92 79.33
N LEU A 428 -16.01 -16.54 80.36
CA LEU A 428 -15.78 -17.36 81.55
C LEU A 428 -15.97 -16.46 82.78
N GLN A 429 -16.93 -16.85 83.61
CA GLN A 429 -17.27 -16.24 84.89
C GLN A 429 -16.51 -16.92 86.04
N ASN A 430 -16.05 -16.07 86.98
CA ASN A 430 -16.01 -16.24 88.44
C ASN A 430 -14.96 -17.24 89.01
N ASN A 431 -14.20 -16.96 90.08
CA ASN A 431 -14.40 -16.07 91.22
C ASN A 431 -13.10 -15.82 92.03
N ALA A 432 -13.06 -14.65 92.71
CA ALA A 432 -12.42 -14.30 94.00
C ALA A 432 -10.86 -14.21 94.06
N THR A 433 -10.18 -13.26 94.74
CA THR A 433 -10.54 -12.20 95.71
C THR A 433 -9.33 -11.26 95.92
N THR A 434 -9.60 -9.95 96.12
CA THR A 434 -8.84 -8.92 96.91
C THR A 434 -7.32 -8.72 96.69
N SER A 435 -6.85 -7.53 96.35
CA SER A 435 -6.67 -6.44 97.34
C SER A 435 -6.30 -5.07 96.72
N THR A 436 -6.67 -4.04 97.48
CA THR A 436 -6.70 -2.58 97.32
C THR A 436 -5.35 -1.85 97.41
N SER A 437 -5.18 -0.76 96.64
CA SER A 437 -4.66 0.59 97.04
C SER A 437 -4.37 1.45 95.78
N GLN A 438 -5.24 2.40 95.41
CA GLN A 438 -5.32 3.83 95.79
C GLN A 438 -4.79 4.80 94.70
N PRO A 439 -5.26 6.07 94.66
CA PRO A 439 -5.62 6.76 93.42
C PRO A 439 -4.75 7.99 93.11
N ASN A 440 -4.89 8.58 91.91
CA ASN A 440 -5.18 10.01 91.81
C ASN A 440 -5.57 10.47 90.40
N THR A 441 -6.47 11.45 90.44
CA THR A 441 -7.32 12.05 89.43
C THR A 441 -6.69 13.26 88.72
N SER A 442 -7.03 13.46 87.44
CA SER A 442 -7.41 14.76 86.83
C SER A 442 -7.61 14.55 85.31
N SER A 443 -8.84 14.48 84.80
CA SER A 443 -9.75 15.58 84.42
C SER A 443 -9.31 16.38 83.17
N THR A 444 -9.87 15.95 82.04
CA THR A 444 -10.34 16.71 80.86
C THR A 444 -11.12 17.99 81.25
N PRO A 445 -11.28 19.04 80.40
CA PRO A 445 -12.24 18.96 79.29
C PRO A 445 -12.09 19.87 78.04
N THR A 446 -12.78 19.37 77.02
CA THR A 446 -13.44 19.86 75.81
C THR A 446 -14.04 21.29 75.82
N LEU A 447 -13.96 22.02 74.67
CA LEU A 447 -15.06 22.53 73.80
C LEU A 447 -14.79 23.88 73.09
N ARG A 448 -15.44 24.02 71.90
CA ARG A 448 -15.94 25.22 71.18
C ARG A 448 -15.17 25.79 69.95
N ALA A 449 -15.92 25.86 68.83
CA ALA A 449 -15.83 26.81 67.70
C ALA A 449 -16.39 28.22 68.12
N PRO A 450 -16.45 29.32 67.30
CA PRO A 450 -16.32 29.48 65.83
C PRO A 450 -15.62 30.78 65.28
N ALA A 451 -15.56 30.88 63.93
CA ALA A 451 -15.41 32.01 62.97
C ALA A 451 -14.92 33.43 63.35
N LEU A 452 -14.10 34.05 62.47
CA LEU A 452 -14.21 35.44 61.92
C LEU A 452 -13.04 35.79 60.94
N ARG A 453 -13.35 36.50 59.84
CA ARG A 453 -12.45 37.25 58.90
C ARG A 453 -12.15 38.68 59.46
N PRO A 454 -11.47 39.68 58.80
CA PRO A 454 -10.84 39.80 57.46
C PRO A 454 -9.46 40.56 57.43
N SER A 455 -8.85 40.73 56.23
CA SER A 455 -8.11 41.92 55.67
C SER A 455 -7.14 41.45 54.56
N GLY A 456 -7.27 41.85 53.28
CA GLY A 456 -6.62 43.01 52.62
C GLY A 456 -5.18 42.65 52.19
N SER A 457 -4.69 42.70 50.94
CA SER A 457 -4.81 43.69 49.86
C SER A 457 -4.19 43.19 48.53
N LEU A 458 -4.79 43.56 47.38
CA LEU A 458 -4.20 43.62 46.01
C LEU A 458 -3.40 44.96 45.84
N PRO A 459 -2.68 45.26 44.72
CA PRO A 459 -3.20 45.58 43.36
C PRO A 459 -2.49 44.82 42.20
N GLU A 460 -3.16 44.40 41.11
CA GLU A 460 -3.55 45.13 39.86
C GLU A 460 -2.36 45.54 38.96
N GLY A 461 -2.38 45.49 37.63
CA GLY A 461 -3.35 45.23 36.55
C GLY A 461 -2.51 45.27 35.23
N SER A 462 -2.92 44.76 34.07
CA SER A 462 -4.01 45.28 33.24
C SER A 462 -4.15 44.42 31.97
N GLY A 463 -5.40 44.11 31.57
CA GLY A 463 -5.77 43.72 30.20
C GLY A 463 -5.83 44.95 29.26
N PRO A 464 -6.40 44.84 28.04
CA PRO A 464 -7.82 44.52 27.92
C PRO A 464 -8.26 43.62 26.74
N VAL A 465 -9.53 43.24 26.86
CA VAL A 465 -10.44 42.59 25.92
C VAL A 465 -10.92 43.57 24.83
N ASN A 466 -11.29 43.08 23.65
CA ASN A 466 -12.36 43.71 22.86
C ASN A 466 -13.31 42.66 22.25
N ARG A 467 -14.58 43.04 22.12
CA ARG A 467 -15.76 42.23 21.80
C ARG A 467 -16.60 43.03 20.78
N GLN A 468 -17.21 42.36 19.79
CA GLN A 468 -18.56 42.58 19.21
C GLN A 468 -18.68 42.48 17.68
N ALA A 469 -19.78 41.80 17.28
CA ALA A 469 -20.69 42.01 16.14
C ALA A 469 -20.12 41.98 14.70
N GLY A 470 -20.75 41.43 13.66
CA GLY A 470 -22.15 41.11 13.39
C GLY A 470 -22.55 41.76 12.05
N SER A 471 -23.25 41.01 11.19
CA SER A 471 -24.11 41.45 10.06
C SER A 471 -23.72 41.06 8.62
N GLU A 472 -24.76 40.61 7.94
CA GLU A 472 -24.97 40.18 6.55
C GLU A 472 -24.96 41.33 5.53
N ILE A 473 -25.03 40.97 4.22
CA ILE A 473 -25.64 41.63 3.02
C ILE A 473 -24.67 41.41 1.82
N ARG A 474 -24.92 40.53 0.83
CA ARG A 474 -25.86 40.53 -0.32
C ARG A 474 -25.49 41.54 -1.44
N ASP A 475 -25.12 41.04 -2.62
CA ASP A 475 -25.41 41.53 -4.00
C ASP A 475 -24.50 40.80 -5.01
N THR A 476 -24.95 39.99 -5.98
CA THR A 476 -25.77 40.17 -7.21
C THR A 476 -25.23 41.13 -8.28
N LYS A 477 -24.89 40.57 -9.47
CA LYS A 477 -25.14 41.03 -10.88
C LYS A 477 -24.18 40.28 -11.83
N HIS A 478 -24.64 39.39 -12.73
CA HIS A 478 -25.23 39.61 -14.08
C HIS A 478 -24.27 40.24 -15.11
N GLY A 479 -24.08 39.53 -16.24
CA GLY A 479 -23.32 40.00 -17.40
C GLY A 479 -23.24 38.99 -18.56
N THR A 480 -24.35 38.81 -19.25
CA THR A 480 -24.50 38.18 -20.57
C THR A 480 -23.68 38.91 -21.65
N SER A 481 -23.10 38.23 -22.65
CA SER A 481 -23.21 38.61 -24.08
C SER A 481 -22.33 37.77 -25.05
N MET A 482 -23.03 37.04 -25.93
CA MET A 482 -22.88 36.91 -27.41
C MET A 482 -21.51 36.76 -28.12
N ARG A 483 -21.49 35.73 -28.99
CA ARG A 483 -20.64 35.54 -30.18
C ARG A 483 -20.76 36.66 -31.22
N PRO A 484 -19.85 36.69 -32.23
CA PRO A 484 -20.31 36.37 -33.59
C PRO A 484 -19.35 35.47 -34.41
N ALA A 485 -19.81 35.09 -35.61
CA ALA A 485 -19.36 33.98 -36.44
C ALA A 485 -18.75 34.37 -37.81
N LYS A 486 -18.20 33.33 -38.50
CA LYS A 486 -18.08 33.08 -39.97
C LYS A 486 -16.75 33.34 -40.70
N ARG A 487 -16.22 32.26 -41.33
CA ARG A 487 -15.74 32.07 -42.74
C ARG A 487 -14.65 30.96 -42.76
N THR A 488 -14.44 30.07 -43.74
CA THR A 488 -15.07 29.63 -45.00
C THR A 488 -14.51 28.21 -45.29
N LYS A 489 -15.29 27.39 -45.99
CA LYS A 489 -15.01 26.02 -46.46
C LYS A 489 -14.06 26.00 -47.67
N VAL A 490 -13.09 25.08 -47.70
CA VAL A 490 -12.39 24.59 -48.90
C VAL A 490 -12.29 23.06 -48.82
N GLU A 491 -12.64 22.39 -49.91
CA GLU A 491 -12.68 20.94 -50.12
C GLU A 491 -11.29 20.35 -50.35
N GLU A 492 -10.99 19.14 -49.83
CA GLU A 492 -10.11 18.20 -50.54
C GLU A 492 -10.26 16.72 -50.08
N VAL A 493 -10.66 15.90 -51.05
CA VAL A 493 -10.21 14.53 -51.43
C VAL A 493 -10.07 13.43 -50.36
N ALA A 494 -10.81 12.34 -50.58
CA ALA A 494 -10.80 11.08 -49.83
C ALA A 494 -9.57 10.20 -50.13
N ASN A 495 -8.98 9.60 -49.09
CA ASN A 495 -7.99 8.51 -49.15
C ASN A 495 -8.30 7.48 -48.03
N PRO A 496 -7.98 6.18 -48.17
CA PRO A 496 -8.64 5.10 -47.44
C PRO A 496 -8.06 4.82 -46.05
N GLN A 497 -8.97 4.54 -45.11
CA GLN A 497 -8.84 3.78 -43.87
C GLN A 497 -7.51 3.90 -43.09
N ARG A 498 -7.42 4.96 -42.27
CA ARG A 498 -6.63 4.92 -41.02
C ARG A 498 -7.27 3.91 -40.07
N ALA A 499 -6.48 2.94 -39.60
CA ALA A 499 -6.84 2.15 -38.43
C ALA A 499 -6.90 3.09 -37.21
N PRO A 500 -7.86 2.90 -36.30
CA PRO A 500 -8.13 3.92 -35.29
C PRO A 500 -7.20 3.73 -34.08
N SER A 501 -6.76 4.84 -33.48
CA SER A 501 -5.78 4.95 -32.39
C SER A 501 -6.24 4.25 -31.11
N LEU A 502 -5.32 3.84 -30.23
CA LEU A 502 -5.53 3.10 -28.97
C LEU A 502 -6.82 3.42 -28.18
N LEU A 503 -7.30 4.68 -28.13
CA LEU A 503 -8.57 5.05 -27.49
C LEU A 503 -9.83 4.54 -28.20
N SER A 504 -9.86 4.49 -29.53
CA SER A 504 -11.06 4.07 -30.26
C SER A 504 -11.41 2.60 -30.05
N ARG A 505 -10.43 1.80 -29.63
CA ARG A 505 -10.62 0.37 -29.33
C ARG A 505 -11.16 0.14 -27.92
N LEU A 506 -11.00 1.13 -27.03
CA LEU A 506 -11.55 1.10 -25.67
C LEU A 506 -13.04 1.44 -25.64
N SER A 507 -13.51 2.34 -26.52
CA SER A 507 -14.90 2.83 -26.50
C SER A 507 -15.94 1.84 -27.04
N ASP A 508 -15.57 0.92 -27.94
CA ASP A 508 -16.53 0.05 -28.63
C ASP A 508 -16.91 -1.24 -27.86
N THR A 509 -16.26 -1.53 -26.73
CA THR A 509 -16.38 -2.86 -26.07
C THR A 509 -17.20 -2.85 -24.77
N ILE A 510 -17.61 -1.68 -24.24
CA ILE A 510 -18.37 -1.59 -22.96
C ILE A 510 -19.86 -1.93 -23.12
N SER A 511 -20.35 -2.21 -24.33
CA SER A 511 -21.72 -2.69 -24.52
C SER A 511 -21.83 -4.21 -24.54
N ARG A 512 -21.30 -4.92 -23.53
CA ARG A 512 -21.61 -6.35 -23.26
C ARG A 512 -21.23 -6.74 -21.82
N GLN A 513 -22.24 -6.91 -20.95
CA GLN A 513 -22.08 -7.44 -19.60
C GLN A 513 -21.68 -8.93 -19.60
N PRO A 514 -20.86 -9.41 -18.64
CA PRO A 514 -20.79 -10.82 -18.29
C PRO A 514 -21.44 -11.14 -16.94
N SER A 515 -22.24 -12.21 -16.96
CA SER A 515 -22.90 -12.86 -15.82
C SER A 515 -21.90 -13.51 -14.84
N HIS A 516 -22.17 -13.34 -13.55
CA HIS A 516 -21.44 -13.92 -12.43
C HIS A 516 -21.51 -15.46 -12.38
N SER A 517 -20.37 -16.12 -12.14
CA SER A 517 -20.32 -17.49 -11.61
C SER A 517 -19.22 -17.61 -10.56
N ASN A 518 -19.64 -17.89 -9.32
CA ASN A 518 -18.82 -18.10 -8.13
C ASN A 518 -18.11 -19.46 -8.18
N LEU A 519 -16.83 -19.49 -7.82
CA LEU A 519 -16.13 -20.71 -7.41
C LEU A 519 -15.31 -20.44 -6.14
N SER A 520 -15.81 -20.95 -5.01
CA SER A 520 -15.09 -21.08 -3.74
C SER A 520 -14.16 -22.29 -3.77
N LEU A 521 -12.90 -22.09 -3.41
CA LEU A 521 -11.95 -23.16 -3.09
C LEU A 521 -11.79 -23.25 -1.58
N GLY A 522 -12.34 -24.31 -0.98
CA GLY A 522 -12.06 -24.74 0.38
C GLY A 522 -11.10 -25.93 0.36
N VAL A 523 -10.04 -25.86 1.16
CA VAL A 523 -9.06 -26.95 1.35
C VAL A 523 -9.22 -27.50 2.77
N GLN A 524 -9.37 -28.81 2.90
CA GLN A 524 -8.99 -29.57 4.09
C GLN A 524 -8.22 -30.84 3.68
N PRO A 525 -7.26 -31.32 4.50
CA PRO A 525 -6.36 -32.42 4.14
C PRO A 525 -6.75 -33.76 4.80
N THR A 526 -6.51 -34.87 4.11
CA THR A 526 -6.46 -36.21 4.73
C THR A 526 -5.32 -37.02 4.12
N PHE A 527 -4.64 -37.79 4.97
CA PHE A 527 -3.34 -38.44 4.81
C PHE A 527 -3.39 -39.87 4.21
N LEU A 528 -2.36 -40.19 3.40
CA LEU A 528 -1.66 -41.49 3.13
C LEU A 528 -2.28 -42.54 2.16
N PRO A 529 -1.47 -43.45 1.55
CA PRO A 529 -0.06 -43.38 1.13
C PRO A 529 0.23 -43.86 -0.33
N GLU A 530 1.48 -43.64 -0.76
CA GLU A 530 2.16 -43.99 -2.03
C GLU A 530 1.88 -45.35 -2.67
N GLU A 531 1.74 -45.37 -4.01
CA GLU A 531 2.32 -46.43 -4.84
C GLU A 531 2.79 -45.94 -6.22
N LYS A 532 3.97 -46.43 -6.62
CA LYS A 532 4.77 -46.10 -7.82
C LYS A 532 4.07 -46.48 -9.13
N ARG A 533 4.22 -45.65 -10.18
CA ARG A 533 4.69 -46.05 -11.53
C ARG A 533 4.82 -44.86 -12.48
N GLN A 534 5.87 -44.90 -13.29
CA GLN A 534 6.24 -43.97 -14.35
C GLN A 534 6.06 -44.70 -15.72
N PRO A 535 6.30 -44.07 -16.90
CA PRO A 535 5.30 -43.55 -17.83
C PRO A 535 5.28 -44.29 -19.19
N GLU A 536 4.39 -43.90 -20.12
CA GLU A 536 4.61 -43.76 -21.60
C GLU A 536 3.26 -43.49 -22.35
N PRO A 537 3.27 -42.99 -23.61
CA PRO A 537 2.45 -41.89 -24.12
C PRO A 537 1.40 -42.30 -25.17
N THR A 538 0.56 -41.36 -25.63
CA THR A 538 -0.04 -41.41 -26.98
C THR A 538 -0.67 -40.06 -27.40
N GLN A 539 -0.22 -39.57 -28.58
CA GLN A 539 -0.98 -38.99 -29.71
C GLN A 539 -2.27 -38.20 -29.38
N GLY A 540 -2.43 -36.91 -29.70
CA GLY A 540 -2.28 -36.31 -31.02
C GLY A 540 -3.63 -36.28 -31.74
N LEU A 541 -4.32 -35.13 -31.76
CA LEU A 541 -5.46 -34.87 -32.65
C LEU A 541 -5.61 -33.36 -32.93
N SER A 542 -5.50 -33.04 -34.22
CA SER A 542 -5.66 -31.74 -34.85
C SER A 542 -6.99 -31.76 -35.61
N ILE A 543 -7.85 -30.74 -35.48
CA ILE A 543 -8.89 -30.46 -36.48
C ILE A 543 -9.08 -28.94 -36.66
N LYS A 544 -8.94 -28.53 -37.93
CA LYS A 544 -9.24 -27.21 -38.49
C LYS A 544 -10.76 -27.05 -38.72
N GLY A 545 -11.23 -25.81 -38.57
CA GLY A 545 -12.11 -25.16 -39.55
C GLY A 545 -13.63 -25.32 -39.38
N ALA A 546 -14.31 -24.20 -39.11
CA ALA A 546 -15.59 -23.87 -39.71
C ALA A 546 -15.83 -22.35 -39.62
N ALA A 547 -15.88 -21.69 -40.78
CA ALA A 547 -16.52 -20.40 -40.95
C ALA A 547 -17.97 -20.63 -41.40
N THR A 548 -18.88 -19.70 -41.09
CA THR A 548 -19.75 -18.99 -42.07
C THR A 548 -21.11 -18.57 -41.50
N LYS A 549 -21.47 -17.30 -41.79
CA LYS A 549 -22.80 -16.66 -41.86
C LYS A 549 -23.52 -16.24 -40.57
N GLN A 550 -23.62 -14.92 -40.39
CA GLN A 550 -24.89 -14.21 -40.59
C GLN A 550 -24.64 -12.72 -40.86
N ALA A 551 -25.41 -12.17 -41.80
CA ALA A 551 -25.35 -10.78 -42.25
C ALA A 551 -26.70 -10.10 -42.00
N LEU A 552 -26.63 -8.76 -41.93
CA LEU A 552 -27.69 -7.75 -42.11
C LEU A 552 -28.63 -7.50 -40.92
N GLN A 553 -28.50 -6.31 -40.30
CA GLN A 553 -29.41 -5.18 -40.58
C GLN A 553 -29.02 -3.89 -39.83
N ASN A 554 -29.39 -2.78 -40.48
CA ASN A 554 -29.61 -1.41 -40.00
C ASN A 554 -28.50 -0.38 -40.13
N GLY A 555 -28.78 0.60 -41.02
CA GLY A 555 -28.07 1.85 -41.20
C GLY A 555 -28.64 2.98 -40.35
N GLY A 556 -27.80 4.01 -40.20
CA GLY A 556 -28.09 5.33 -39.65
C GLY A 556 -26.85 6.20 -39.83
N ASP A 557 -27.02 7.40 -40.41
CA ASP A 557 -25.94 8.35 -40.74
C ASP A 557 -25.14 8.83 -39.50
N PRO A 558 -23.83 9.14 -39.63
CA PRO A 558 -23.00 9.52 -38.49
C PRO A 558 -23.04 11.02 -38.20
N ILE A 559 -23.28 11.35 -36.93
CA ILE A 559 -22.97 12.65 -36.32
C ILE A 559 -21.46 12.72 -36.08
N SER A 560 -20.81 13.73 -36.66
CA SER A 560 -19.38 14.02 -36.50
C SER A 560 -19.02 14.27 -35.02
N ARG A 561 -18.11 13.45 -34.46
CA ARG A 561 -17.44 13.67 -33.17
C ARG A 561 -16.04 14.29 -33.38
N PRO A 562 -15.55 15.09 -32.41
CA PRO A 562 -14.27 15.79 -32.51
C PRO A 562 -13.08 14.83 -32.41
N THR A 563 -12.02 15.16 -33.13
CA THR A 563 -10.75 14.43 -33.20
C THR A 563 -10.05 14.36 -31.85
N SER A 564 -9.78 13.15 -31.35
CA SER A 564 -8.94 12.87 -30.18
C SER A 564 -7.46 12.88 -30.55
N SER A 565 -6.64 13.55 -29.74
CA SER A 565 -5.19 13.75 -29.88
C SER A 565 -4.36 12.47 -29.71
N SER A 566 -3.22 12.37 -30.39
CA SER A 566 -2.37 11.15 -30.43
C SER A 566 -1.61 10.88 -29.12
N LEU A 567 -1.09 9.65 -28.93
CA LEU A 567 -0.25 9.25 -27.79
C LEU A 567 1.01 10.14 -27.67
N LEU A 568 1.53 10.61 -28.80
CA LEU A 568 2.62 11.57 -28.89
C LEU A 568 2.23 12.97 -28.37
N GLU A 569 0.98 13.38 -28.60
CA GLU A 569 0.42 14.67 -28.21
C GLU A 569 0.15 14.74 -26.69
N ARG A 570 -0.10 13.60 -26.06
CA ARG A 570 -0.27 13.47 -24.60
C ARG A 570 1.06 13.47 -23.82
N LEU A 571 2.17 13.14 -24.48
CA LEU A 571 3.51 13.21 -23.88
C LEU A 571 4.08 14.64 -23.87
N GLN A 572 3.44 15.60 -24.54
CA GLN A 572 3.88 17.00 -24.62
C GLN A 572 3.13 17.90 -23.63
N GLY A 573 3.64 18.01 -22.39
CA GLY A 573 3.31 19.10 -21.46
C GLY A 573 3.94 18.96 -20.06
N PRO A 574 4.30 20.05 -19.35
CA PRO A 574 5.01 21.24 -19.80
C PRO A 574 6.52 21.08 -19.50
N TYR A 575 7.30 20.67 -20.49
CA TYR A 575 8.74 20.91 -20.50
C TYR A 575 9.01 21.98 -21.53
N LEU A 576 9.15 23.23 -21.07
CA LEU A 576 9.94 24.34 -21.64
C LEU A 576 9.46 25.67 -21.05
N LYS A 577 10.03 26.06 -19.92
CA LYS A 577 10.28 27.46 -19.54
C LYS A 577 11.25 27.48 -18.36
N GLU A 578 12.55 27.43 -18.67
CA GLU A 578 13.60 28.12 -17.93
C GLU A 578 14.92 28.03 -18.68
N SER A 579 15.14 28.98 -19.59
CA SER A 579 16.47 29.31 -20.11
C SER A 579 16.59 30.82 -20.26
N GLY A 580 16.75 31.49 -19.12
CA GLY A 580 17.13 32.90 -19.03
C GLY A 580 18.64 33.05 -18.87
N THR A 581 19.32 33.26 -20.00
CA THR A 581 20.61 33.94 -20.20
C THR A 581 21.35 34.49 -18.97
N ARG A 582 22.56 33.98 -18.71
CA ARG A 582 23.65 34.75 -18.09
C ARG A 582 24.93 34.60 -18.90
N GLN A 583 25.26 35.67 -19.62
CA GLN A 583 26.54 35.89 -20.27
C GLN A 583 27.67 35.97 -19.23
N ALA A 584 28.80 35.37 -19.61
CA ALA A 584 30.07 35.48 -18.93
C ALA A 584 30.64 36.89 -19.05
N ASP A 585 31.22 37.40 -17.97
CA ASP A 585 32.31 38.37 -18.05
C ASP A 585 33.40 38.00 -17.03
N ALA A 586 34.63 38.03 -17.48
CA ALA A 586 35.81 37.59 -16.76
C ALA A 586 36.68 38.81 -16.43
N GLY A 587 37.07 39.01 -15.16
CA GLY A 587 37.89 40.19 -14.85
C GLY A 587 38.36 40.41 -13.40
N ARG A 588 39.21 39.51 -12.88
CA ARG A 588 40.42 39.78 -12.08
C ARG A 588 40.60 41.19 -11.44
N LYS A 589 40.67 41.29 -10.08
CA LYS A 589 41.80 41.81 -9.26
C LYS A 589 41.41 42.37 -7.86
N ARG A 590 42.18 41.92 -6.85
CA ARG A 590 42.76 42.61 -5.66
C ARG A 590 41.87 43.18 -4.53
N LYS A 591 42.04 42.54 -3.34
CA LYS A 591 42.71 43.01 -2.09
C LYS A 591 42.28 44.35 -1.44
N ILE A 592 42.17 44.29 -0.09
CA ILE A 592 42.21 45.37 0.95
C ILE A 592 40.81 46.00 1.16
N VAL A 593 40.19 46.10 2.35
CA VAL A 593 40.59 46.13 3.77
C VAL A 593 39.76 45.13 4.57
#